data_AF-L7UJ09-F1
#
_entry.id   AF-L7UJ09-F1
#
_cell.length_a   1.000
_cell.length_b   1.000
_cell.length_c   1.000
_cell.angle_alpha   90.00
_cell.angle_beta   90.00
_cell.angle_gamma   90.00
#
_symmetry.space_group_name_H-M   'P 1'
#
loop_
_entity.id
_entity.type
_entity.pdbx_description
1 polymer ?
#
loop_
_entity_poly.entity_id
_entity_poly.type
_entity_poly.pdbx_seq_one_letter_code
_entity_poly.pdbx_strand_id
1 'polypeptide(L)' 'MSTKDELLTSVLSLPAEERAEVARELLRSLDAPDESGDTESEWSRELDRRATDIREGLVETVPWDTAEQQLAGRLRHRR' A
#
# COMPACT_ATOMS: atom_id res chain seq x y z
N MET A 1 28.06 4.01 17.51
CA MET A 1 26.74 4.15 16.87
C MET A 1 26.62 5.60 16.45
N SER A 2 26.33 5.88 15.17
CA SER A 2 26.02 7.25 14.75
C SER A 2 24.58 7.58 15.11
N THR A 3 24.33 8.83 15.49
CA THR A 3 22.97 9.32 15.72
C THR A 3 22.21 9.49 14.41
N LYS A 4 20.88 9.56 14.46
CA LYS A 4 20.03 9.81 13.28
C LYS A 4 20.49 11.05 12.50
N ASP A 5 20.81 12.14 13.20
CA ASP A 5 21.15 13.41 12.57
C ASP A 5 22.55 13.38 11.92
N GLU A 6 23.50 12.62 12.50
CA GLU A 6 24.81 12.35 11.89
C GLU A 6 24.68 11.51 10.61
N LEU A 7 23.80 10.50 10.61
CA LEU A 7 23.51 9.69 9.42
C LEU A 7 22.83 10.52 8.33
N LEU A 8 21.84 11.34 8.69
CA LEU A 8 21.14 12.20 7.74
C LEU A 8 22.09 13.21 7.10
N THR A 9 22.95 13.84 7.90
CA THR A 9 23.96 14.78 7.40
C THR A 9 24.92 14.09 6.43
N SER A 10 25.34 12.87 6.75
CA SER A 10 26.24 12.08 5.91
C SER A 10 25.59 11.64 4.60
N VAL A 11 24.32 11.23 4.62
CA VAL A 11 23.60 10.84 3.39
C VAL A 11 23.33 12.06 2.51
N LEU A 12 22.97 13.21 3.10
CA LEU A 12 22.70 14.42 2.33
C LEU A 12 23.94 15.01 1.65
N SER A 13 25.15 14.68 2.09
CA SER A 13 26.39 15.11 1.43
C SER A 13 26.76 14.28 0.19
N LEU A 14 26.13 13.12 -0.01
CA LEU A 14 26.37 12.26 -1.18
C LEU A 14 25.79 12.87 -2.47
N PRO A 15 26.30 12.50 -3.65
CA PRO A 15 25.68 12.79 -4.94
C PRO A 15 24.22 12.30 -5.02
N ALA A 16 23.43 12.93 -5.89
CA ALA A 16 21.99 12.66 -5.97
C ALA A 16 21.66 11.18 -6.28
N GLU A 17 22.47 10.51 -7.09
CA GLU A 17 22.30 9.10 -7.46
C GLU A 17 22.51 8.17 -6.25
N GLU A 18 23.62 8.34 -5.53
CA GLU A 18 23.90 7.57 -4.31
C GLU A 18 22.83 7.80 -3.22
N ARG A 19 22.32 9.03 -3.08
CA ARG A 19 21.19 9.30 -2.18
C ARG A 19 19.93 8.54 -2.58
N ALA A 20 19.66 8.42 -3.87
CA ALA A 20 18.50 7.68 -4.37
C ALA A 20 18.63 6.17 -4.10
N GLU A 21 19.84 5.63 -4.20
CA GLU A 21 20.12 4.24 -3.81
C GLU A 21 19.90 4.00 -2.31
N VAL A 22 20.45 4.86 -1.46
CA VAL A 22 20.24 4.79 0.00
C VAL A 22 18.76 4.91 0.35
N ALA A 23 18.04 5.84 -0.27
CA ALA A 23 16.61 6.00 -0.05
C ALA A 23 15.81 4.74 -0.46
N ARG A 24 16.18 4.12 -1.59
CA ARG A 24 15.55 2.87 -2.05
C ARG A 24 15.75 1.73 -1.05
N GLU A 25 16.97 1.53 -0.57
CA GLU A 25 17.26 0.46 0.40
C GLU A 25 16.58 0.70 1.74
N LEU A 26 16.50 1.95 2.20
CA LEU A 26 15.75 2.31 3.40
C LEU A 26 14.26 2.01 3.22
N LEU A 27 13.65 2.40 2.10
CA LEU A 27 12.25 2.06 1.81
C LEU A 27 12.02 0.55 1.79
N ARG A 28 12.89 -0.20 1.10
CA ARG A 28 12.83 -1.67 1.05
C ARG A 28 12.95 -2.31 2.43
N SER A 29 13.71 -1.71 3.34
CA SER A 29 13.81 -2.19 4.73
C SER A 29 12.51 -2.02 5.53
N LEU A 30 11.67 -1.06 5.13
CA LEU A 30 10.34 -0.84 5.70
C LEU A 30 9.29 -1.77 5.09
N ASP A 31 9.53 -2.25 3.87
CA ASP A 31 8.69 -3.25 3.18
C ASP A 31 8.92 -4.69 3.69
N ALA A 32 9.74 -4.88 4.73
CA ALA A 32 9.78 -6.16 5.43
C ALA A 32 8.35 -6.49 5.88
N PRO A 33 7.84 -7.71 5.59
CA PRO A 33 6.47 -8.06 5.93
C PRO A 33 6.31 -7.78 7.40
N ASP A 34 5.34 -6.91 7.69
CA ASP A 34 4.98 -6.58 9.05
C ASP A 34 4.76 -7.88 9.81
N GLU A 35 5.68 -8.23 10.71
CA GLU A 35 5.51 -9.38 11.61
C GLU A 35 4.27 -9.19 12.51
N SER A 36 3.67 -8.00 12.53
CA SER A 36 2.57 -7.63 13.42
C SER A 36 1.15 -7.81 12.88
N GLY A 37 0.93 -8.49 11.74
CA GLY A 37 -0.45 -8.77 11.35
C GLY A 37 -0.64 -9.89 10.36
N ASP A 38 -1.54 -10.79 10.70
CA ASP A 38 -2.20 -11.80 9.84
C ASP A 38 -3.00 -11.14 8.67
N THR A 39 -2.52 -10.01 8.14
CA THR A 39 -3.19 -9.14 7.17
C THR A 39 -3.57 -9.92 5.92
N GLU A 40 -2.67 -10.78 5.42
CA GLU A 40 -2.96 -11.65 4.28
C GLU A 40 -4.12 -12.61 4.55
N SER A 41 -4.17 -13.21 5.73
CA SER A 41 -5.25 -14.12 6.15
C SER A 41 -6.55 -13.38 6.42
N GLU A 42 -6.51 -12.19 7.01
CA GLU A 42 -7.69 -11.33 7.19
C GLU A 42 -8.26 -10.91 5.81
N TRP A 43 -7.41 -10.54 4.85
CA TRP A 43 -7.83 -10.25 3.48
C TRP A 43 -8.39 -11.48 2.78
N SER A 44 -7.74 -12.64 2.92
CA SER A 44 -8.21 -13.90 2.35
C SER A 44 -9.60 -14.26 2.89
N ARG A 45 -9.79 -14.19 4.22
CA ARG A 45 -11.08 -14.42 4.89
C ARG A 45 -12.17 -13.45 4.41
N GLU A 46 -11.82 -12.17 4.22
CA GLU A 46 -12.74 -11.16 3.71
C GLU A 46 -13.13 -11.43 2.24
N LEU A 47 -12.19 -11.85 1.39
CA LEU A 47 -12.46 -12.19 0.00
C LEU A 47 -13.40 -13.40 -0.10
N ASP A 48 -13.14 -14.45 0.67
CA ASP A 48 -13.98 -15.65 0.72
C ASP A 48 -15.40 -15.34 1.19
N ARG A 49 -15.52 -14.48 2.21
CA ARG A 49 -16.81 -13.99 2.71
C ARG A 49 -17.57 -13.24 1.61
N ARG A 50 -16.94 -12.26 0.95
CA ARG A 50 -17.58 -11.48 -0.13
C ARG A 50 -17.98 -12.36 -1.32
N ALA A 51 -17.14 -13.31 -1.70
CA ALA A 51 -17.46 -14.25 -2.78
C ALA A 51 -18.68 -15.10 -2.43
N THR A 52 -18.81 -15.50 -1.17
CA THR A 52 -19.97 -16.25 -0.66
C THR A 52 -21.23 -15.39 -0.66
N ASP A 53 -21.16 -14.18 -0.11
CA ASP A 53 -22.29 -13.26 -0.06
C ASP A 53 -22.84 -12.97 -1.48
N ILE A 54 -21.96 -12.82 -2.47
CA ILE A 54 -22.35 -12.63 -3.88
C ILE A 54 -23.02 -13.89 -4.44
N ARG A 55 -22.42 -15.07 -4.24
CA ARG A 55 -22.98 -16.35 -4.74
C ARG A 55 -24.34 -16.66 -4.14
N GLU A 56 -24.55 -16.33 -2.88
CA GLU A 56 -25.79 -16.57 -2.15
C GLU A 56 -26.82 -15.44 -2.32
N GLY A 57 -26.46 -14.35 -3.02
CA GLY A 57 -27.35 -13.21 -3.23
C GLY A 57 -27.63 -12.41 -1.95
N LEU A 58 -26.74 -12.47 -0.96
CA LEU A 58 -26.84 -11.74 0.31
C LEU A 58 -26.47 -10.26 0.18
N VAL A 59 -25.90 -9.86 -0.96
CA VAL A 59 -25.51 -8.48 -1.26
C VAL A 59 -26.03 -8.03 -2.62
N GLU A 60 -26.42 -6.77 -2.70
CA GLU A 60 -26.72 -6.11 -3.97
C GLU A 60 -25.41 -5.74 -4.68
N THR A 61 -25.24 -6.23 -5.91
CA THR A 61 -24.09 -5.90 -6.74
C THR A 61 -24.43 -4.76 -7.69
N VAL A 62 -23.43 -3.97 -8.07
CA VAL A 62 -23.58 -2.93 -9.08
C VAL A 62 -22.90 -3.35 -10.38
N PRO A 63 -23.43 -2.95 -11.55
CA PRO A 63 -22.73 -3.14 -12.82
C PRO A 63 -21.34 -2.50 -12.80
N TRP A 64 -20.39 -3.14 -13.48
CA TRP A 64 -19.01 -2.68 -13.56
C TRP A 64 -18.90 -1.24 -14.08
N ASP A 65 -19.61 -0.91 -15.16
CA ASP A 65 -19.58 0.44 -15.76
C ASP A 65 -19.99 1.53 -14.75
N THR A 66 -20.94 1.21 -13.87
CA THR A 66 -21.35 2.11 -12.79
C THR A 66 -20.24 2.28 -11.76
N ALA A 67 -19.60 1.19 -11.34
CA ALA A 67 -18.50 1.22 -10.39
C ALA A 67 -17.28 1.98 -10.94
N GLU A 68 -16.93 1.76 -12.21
CA GLU A 68 -15.84 2.43 -12.90
C GLU A 68 -16.04 3.95 -12.95
N GLN A 69 -17.24 4.40 -13.33
CA GLN A 69 -17.57 5.83 -13.37
C GLN A 69 -17.44 6.49 -11.99
N GLN A 70 -17.91 5.82 -10.94
CA GLN A 70 -17.77 6.32 -9.56
C GLN A 70 -16.30 6.41 -9.13
N LEU A 71 -15.50 5.39 -9.43
CA LEU A 71 -14.06 5.38 -9.13
C LEU A 71 -13.32 6.50 -9.86
N ALA A 72 -13.57 6.66 -11.16
CA ALA A 72 -12.99 7.73 -11.96
C ALA A 72 -13.38 9.11 -11.42
N GLY A 73 -14.63 9.29 -11.01
CA GLY A 73 -15.10 10.49 -10.32
C GLY A 73 -14.29 10.78 -9.07
N ARG A 74 -14.16 9.81 -8.15
CA ARG A 74 -13.42 9.96 -6.88
C ARG A 74 -11.94 10.30 -7.09
N LEU A 75 -11.30 9.68 -8.08
CA LEU A 75 -9.90 9.94 -8.40
C LEU A 75 -9.67 11.36 -8.92
N ARG A 76 -10.61 11.90 -9.71
CA ARG A 76 -10.55 13.30 -10.19
C ARG A 76 -10.68 14.31 -9.06
N HIS A 77 -11.47 14.03 -8.02
CA HIS A 77 -11.67 14.92 -6.87
C HIS A 77 -10.51 14.90 -5.86
N ARG A 78 -9.61 13.91 -5.95
CA ARG A 78 -8.42 13.79 -5.08
C ARG A 78 -7.18 14.50 -5.64
N ARG A 79 -7.22 14.96 -6.89
CA ARG A 79 -6.15 15.72 -7.55
C ARG A 79 -6.39 17.21 -7.40
#